data_AF-A0A1X4HRN7-F1
#
_entry.id   AF-A0A1X4HRN7-F1
#
_cell.length_a   1.000
_cell.length_b   1.000
_cell.length_c   1.000
_cell.angle_alpha   90.00
_cell.angle_beta   90.00
_cell.angle_gamma   90.00
#
_symmetry.space_group_name_H-M   'P 1'
#
loop_
_entity.id
_entity.type
_entity.pdbx_description
1 polymer ?
#
loop_
_entity_poly.entity_id
_entity_poly.type
_entity_poly.pdbx_seq_one_letter_code
_entity_poly.pdbx_strand_id
1 'polypeptide(L)'
;MVADALQREAFREALVATYVWGKGKSGTPGGSGPFTLQKILAAENLLDEALAASVTALRDQGAVDAYTVLHKAVPQFGPSFFTKFLYFAGQALPAVPGPQPLILDRVLSLRLRPLAVAVGRESGLDPDGTVAAWVWAEWDWTPHRYSVYLSFMRAATRQLAGTKAWQPGAAPDLLEYALFSGAWTATG
;
A
#
# COMPACT_ATOMS: atom_id res chain seq x y z
N MET A 1 -2.75 -11.54 -16.32
CA MET A 1 -3.79 -11.92 -15.33
C MET A 1 -4.38 -10.69 -14.67
N VAL A 2 -3.63 -9.95 -13.81
CA VAL A 2 -4.17 -8.71 -13.21
C VAL A 2 -4.30 -7.57 -14.23
N ALA A 3 -3.24 -7.27 -14.99
CA ALA A 3 -3.27 -6.19 -15.99
C ALA A 3 -4.32 -6.40 -17.09
N ASP A 4 -4.46 -7.64 -17.59
CA ASP A 4 -5.51 -8.01 -18.55
C ASP A 4 -6.92 -7.81 -17.98
N ALA A 5 -7.17 -8.26 -16.75
CA ALA A 5 -8.46 -8.03 -16.09
C ALA A 5 -8.75 -6.55 -15.89
N LEU A 6 -7.74 -5.74 -15.52
CA LEU A 6 -7.89 -4.28 -15.40
C LEU A 6 -8.19 -3.61 -16.75
N GLN A 7 -7.55 -4.05 -17.84
CA GLN A 7 -7.80 -3.52 -19.19
C GLN A 7 -9.20 -3.84 -19.71
N ARG A 8 -9.75 -5.01 -19.34
CA ARG A 8 -11.13 -5.41 -19.64
C ARG A 8 -12.15 -4.88 -18.63
N GLU A 9 -11.72 -4.04 -17.68
CA GLU A 9 -12.54 -3.53 -16.57
C GLU A 9 -13.19 -4.64 -15.70
N ALA A 10 -12.61 -5.84 -15.72
CA ALA A 10 -12.98 -6.95 -14.86
C ALA A 10 -12.36 -6.80 -13.46
N PHE A 11 -12.75 -5.74 -12.74
CA PHE A 11 -12.07 -5.33 -11.49
C PHE A 11 -12.16 -6.37 -10.38
N ARG A 12 -13.25 -7.14 -10.31
CA ARG A 12 -13.38 -8.24 -9.35
C ARG A 12 -12.38 -9.37 -9.65
N GLU A 13 -12.19 -9.72 -10.92
CA GLU A 13 -11.16 -10.69 -11.33
C GLU A 13 -9.76 -10.18 -10.98
N ALA A 14 -9.50 -8.89 -11.25
CA ALA A 14 -8.25 -8.24 -10.89
C ALA A 14 -8.00 -8.32 -9.37
N LEU A 15 -9.00 -7.98 -8.55
CA LEU A 15 -8.91 -8.07 -7.10
C LEU A 15 -8.54 -9.48 -6.64
N VAL A 16 -9.25 -10.51 -7.12
CA VAL A 16 -8.94 -11.91 -6.77
C VAL A 16 -7.51 -12.28 -7.18
N ALA A 17 -7.06 -11.87 -8.35
CA ALA A 17 -5.70 -12.14 -8.81
C ALA A 17 -4.63 -11.43 -7.94
N THR A 18 -4.87 -10.17 -7.52
CA THR A 18 -3.97 -9.48 -6.56
C THR A 18 -3.92 -10.16 -5.19
N TYR A 19 -5.02 -10.79 -4.80
CA TYR A 19 -5.15 -11.51 -3.53
C TYR A 19 -4.33 -12.80 -3.52
N VAL A 20 -4.38 -13.56 -4.61
CA VAL A 20 -3.59 -14.80 -4.77
C VAL A 20 -2.09 -14.49 -4.83
N TRP A 21 -1.70 -13.37 -5.42
CA TRP A 21 -0.30 -12.94 -5.50
C TRP A 21 0.33 -12.71 -4.11
N GLY A 22 -0.43 -12.23 -3.13
CA GLY A 22 0.04 -12.02 -1.76
C GLY A 22 0.15 -13.28 -0.89
N LYS A 23 -0.29 -14.45 -1.38
CA LYS A 23 -0.20 -15.73 -0.66
C LYS A 23 1.01 -16.52 -1.12
N GLY A 24 2.12 -16.43 -0.37
CA GLY A 24 3.24 -17.36 -0.51
C GLY A 24 2.85 -18.83 -0.25
N LYS A 25 3.77 -19.77 -0.56
CA LYS A 25 3.54 -21.24 -0.53
C LYS A 25 3.14 -21.81 0.84
N SER A 26 3.44 -21.14 1.94
CA SER A 26 3.03 -21.53 3.29
C SER A 26 2.08 -20.48 3.83
N GLY A 27 0.78 -20.73 3.73
CA GLY A 27 -0.24 -19.87 4.32
C GLY A 27 0.05 -19.69 5.81
N THR A 28 0.33 -18.46 6.22
CA THR A 28 0.53 -18.15 7.64
C THR A 28 -0.75 -18.49 8.41
N PRO A 29 -0.69 -19.14 9.59
CA PRO A 29 -1.87 -19.58 10.34
C PRO A 29 -2.79 -18.44 10.83
N GLY A 30 -2.40 -17.17 10.64
CA GLY A 30 -3.18 -15.98 11.01
C GLY A 30 -3.48 -15.02 9.85
N GLY A 31 -3.24 -15.42 8.60
CA GLY A 31 -3.58 -14.57 7.45
C GLY A 31 -5.08 -14.53 7.22
N SER A 32 -5.66 -13.33 7.15
CA SER A 32 -7.01 -13.08 6.63
C SER A 32 -7.07 -13.57 5.19
N GLY A 33 -7.33 -14.87 5.01
CA GLY A 33 -7.23 -15.62 3.76
C GLY A 33 -8.61 -15.86 3.12
N PRO A 34 -8.92 -17.06 2.61
CA PRO A 34 -10.13 -17.31 1.81
C PRO A 34 -11.44 -16.82 2.44
N PHE A 35 -11.56 -16.89 3.76
CA PHE A 35 -12.74 -16.44 4.49
C PHE A 35 -12.94 -14.91 4.46
N THR A 36 -11.86 -14.12 4.58
CA THR A 36 -11.95 -12.66 4.45
C THR A 36 -12.26 -12.28 3.01
N LEU A 37 -11.61 -12.93 2.03
CA LEU A 37 -11.93 -12.71 0.62
C LEU A 37 -13.39 -13.05 0.31
N GLN A 38 -13.91 -14.17 0.82
CA GLN A 38 -15.32 -14.55 0.63
C GLN A 38 -16.26 -13.49 1.18
N LYS A 39 -15.97 -12.91 2.36
CA LYS A 39 -16.76 -11.81 2.93
C LYS A 39 -16.72 -10.54 2.09
N ILE A 40 -15.55 -10.20 1.52
CA ILE A 40 -15.41 -9.06 0.62
C ILE A 40 -16.23 -9.30 -0.65
N LEU A 41 -16.11 -10.48 -1.26
CA LEU A 41 -16.83 -10.84 -2.49
C LEU A 41 -18.35 -10.91 -2.28
N ALA A 42 -18.81 -11.26 -1.08
CA ALA A 42 -20.22 -11.27 -0.71
C ALA A 42 -20.87 -9.87 -0.65
N ALA A 43 -20.09 -8.78 -0.75
CA ALA A 43 -20.63 -7.43 -0.85
C ALA A 43 -21.15 -7.08 -2.27
N GLU A 44 -20.97 -7.98 -3.25
CA GLU A 44 -21.55 -7.90 -4.61
C GLU A 44 -21.46 -6.51 -5.25
N ASN A 45 -22.60 -5.86 -5.55
CA ASN A 45 -22.66 -4.58 -6.24
C ASN A 45 -21.88 -3.48 -5.51
N LEU A 46 -21.89 -3.48 -4.17
CA LEU A 46 -21.13 -2.51 -3.38
C LEU A 46 -19.62 -2.65 -3.62
N LEU A 47 -19.13 -3.88 -3.82
CA LEU A 47 -17.74 -4.11 -4.17
C LEU A 47 -17.45 -3.62 -5.59
N ASP A 48 -18.28 -3.95 -6.57
CA ASP A 48 -18.02 -3.59 -7.97
C ASP A 48 -18.05 -2.06 -8.16
N GLU A 49 -19.02 -1.38 -7.55
CA GLU A 49 -19.12 0.09 -7.55
C GLU A 49 -17.89 0.73 -6.89
N ALA A 50 -17.47 0.23 -5.73
CA ALA A 50 -16.31 0.76 -5.03
C ALA A 50 -15.01 0.55 -5.83
N LEU A 51 -14.81 -0.62 -6.43
CA LEU A 51 -13.65 -0.90 -7.27
C LEU A 51 -13.63 0.01 -8.50
N ALA A 52 -14.75 0.11 -9.23
CA ALA A 52 -14.85 0.98 -10.41
C ALA A 52 -14.62 2.45 -10.05
N ALA A 53 -15.28 2.95 -9.00
CA ALA A 53 -15.11 4.33 -8.54
C ALA A 53 -13.65 4.61 -8.11
N SER A 54 -12.98 3.65 -7.48
CA SER A 54 -11.59 3.82 -7.07
C SER A 54 -10.62 3.87 -8.26
N VAL A 55 -10.88 3.11 -9.33
CA VAL A 55 -10.07 3.16 -10.56
C VAL A 55 -10.28 4.49 -11.29
N THR A 56 -11.52 4.99 -11.33
CA THR A 56 -11.81 6.34 -11.85
C THR A 56 -11.10 7.41 -11.04
N ALA A 57 -11.22 7.40 -9.72
CA ALA A 57 -10.52 8.34 -8.85
C ALA A 57 -8.99 8.24 -9.00
N LEU A 58 -8.46 7.02 -9.16
CA LEU A 58 -7.03 6.81 -9.39
C LEU A 58 -6.55 7.47 -10.69
N ARG A 59 -7.33 7.33 -11.76
CA ARG A 59 -7.05 7.92 -13.07
C ARG A 59 -7.12 9.44 -13.03
N ASP A 60 -8.12 9.99 -12.34
CA ASP A 60 -8.47 11.41 -12.47
C ASP A 60 -7.80 12.29 -11.39
N GLN A 61 -7.59 11.74 -10.19
CA GLN A 61 -7.22 12.49 -8.99
C GLN A 61 -5.96 11.92 -8.31
N GLY A 62 -5.73 10.61 -8.43
CA GLY A 62 -4.52 9.93 -7.98
C GLY A 62 -4.74 8.99 -6.80
N ALA A 63 -3.64 8.50 -6.24
CA ALA A 63 -3.63 7.37 -5.31
C ALA A 63 -4.40 7.62 -3.99
N VAL A 64 -4.37 8.85 -3.46
CA VAL A 64 -4.98 9.19 -2.16
C VAL A 64 -6.51 9.28 -2.28
N ASP A 65 -7.02 9.82 -3.37
CA ASP A 65 -8.46 9.88 -3.63
C ASP A 65 -9.03 8.48 -3.90
N ALA A 66 -8.32 7.66 -4.68
CA ALA A 66 -8.66 6.26 -4.88
C ALA A 66 -8.70 5.46 -3.56
N TYR A 67 -7.73 5.70 -2.68
CA TYR A 67 -7.73 5.15 -1.33
C TYR A 67 -8.96 5.60 -0.53
N THR A 68 -9.29 6.89 -0.60
CA THR A 68 -10.43 7.49 0.11
C THR A 68 -11.74 6.85 -0.32
N VAL A 69 -11.92 6.58 -1.62
CA VAL A 69 -13.09 5.86 -2.15
C VAL A 69 -13.24 4.47 -1.55
N LEU A 70 -12.14 3.72 -1.37
CA LEU A 70 -12.19 2.35 -0.84
C LEU A 70 -12.28 2.29 0.68
N HIS A 71 -11.78 3.31 1.37
CA HIS A 71 -11.67 3.34 2.82
C HIS A 71 -13.05 3.25 3.50
N LYS A 72 -13.34 2.11 4.12
CA LYS A 72 -14.60 1.77 4.79
C LYS A 72 -15.82 1.64 3.86
N ALA A 73 -15.62 1.62 2.53
CA ALA A 73 -16.71 1.45 1.56
C ALA A 73 -17.26 0.02 1.52
N VAL A 74 -16.40 -0.98 1.67
CA VAL A 74 -16.78 -2.41 1.63
C VAL A 74 -16.43 -3.07 2.97
N PRO A 75 -17.39 -3.74 3.65
CA PRO A 75 -17.11 -4.46 4.88
C PRO A 75 -15.95 -5.46 4.73
N GLN A 76 -15.05 -5.48 5.71
CA GLN A 76 -13.86 -6.36 5.73
C GLN A 76 -12.82 -6.11 4.62
N PHE A 77 -13.05 -5.15 3.73
CA PHE A 77 -12.07 -4.75 2.73
C PHE A 77 -11.09 -3.73 3.34
N GLY A 78 -10.16 -4.25 4.14
CA GLY A 78 -9.16 -3.43 4.82
C GLY A 78 -8.05 -2.91 3.90
N PRO A 79 -7.31 -1.88 4.35
CA PRO A 79 -6.30 -1.19 3.54
C PRO A 79 -5.12 -2.05 3.08
N SER A 80 -4.72 -3.06 3.86
CA SER A 80 -3.69 -4.03 3.42
C SER A 80 -4.06 -4.80 2.15
N PHE A 81 -5.37 -4.90 1.84
CA PHE A 81 -5.88 -5.57 0.66
C PHE A 81 -6.10 -4.60 -0.48
N PHE A 82 -6.82 -3.51 -0.23
CA PHE A 82 -7.15 -2.60 -1.33
C PHE A 82 -5.96 -1.79 -1.82
N THR A 83 -4.93 -1.55 -1.01
CA THR A 83 -3.68 -0.91 -1.52
C THR A 83 -2.94 -1.80 -2.52
N LYS A 84 -3.08 -3.14 -2.43
CA LYS A 84 -2.56 -4.06 -3.46
C LYS A 84 -3.35 -3.94 -4.75
N PHE A 85 -4.68 -3.88 -4.66
CA PHE A 85 -5.52 -3.60 -5.83
C PHE A 85 -5.12 -2.27 -6.49
N LEU A 86 -4.99 -1.19 -5.71
CA LEU A 86 -4.58 0.13 -6.21
C LEU A 86 -3.18 0.11 -6.83
N TYR A 87 -2.21 -0.60 -6.23
CA TYR A 87 -0.87 -0.76 -6.79
C TYR A 87 -0.93 -1.32 -8.22
N PHE A 88 -1.60 -2.45 -8.42
CA PHE A 88 -1.71 -3.04 -9.76
C PHE A 88 -2.57 -2.21 -10.71
N ALA A 89 -3.63 -1.56 -10.21
CA ALA A 89 -4.42 -0.62 -11.00
C ALA A 89 -3.56 0.54 -11.53
N GLY A 90 -2.69 1.11 -10.68
CA GLY A 90 -1.78 2.19 -11.07
C GLY A 90 -0.77 1.77 -12.13
N GLN A 91 -0.26 0.54 -12.05
CA GLN A 91 0.65 -0.03 -13.05
C GLN A 91 -0.03 -0.32 -14.41
N ALA A 92 -1.35 -0.58 -14.41
CA ALA A 92 -2.09 -0.85 -15.64
C ALA A 92 -2.58 0.43 -16.34
N LEU A 93 -2.65 1.55 -15.62
CA LEU A 93 -3.04 2.85 -16.17
C LEU A 93 -1.85 3.48 -16.91
N PRO A 94 -2.07 4.11 -18.10
CA PRO A 94 -1.00 4.79 -18.83
C PRO A 94 -0.33 5.93 -18.05
N ALA A 95 -1.12 6.60 -17.20
CA ALA A 95 -0.67 7.65 -16.31
C ALA A 95 -1.57 7.71 -15.07
N VAL A 96 -0.99 8.13 -13.95
CA VAL A 96 -1.67 8.38 -12.67
C VAL A 96 -1.22 9.76 -12.16
N PRO A 97 -2.12 10.66 -11.76
CA PRO A 97 -1.75 11.92 -11.13
C PRO A 97 -0.98 11.69 -9.82
N GLY A 98 0.13 12.42 -9.65
CA GLY A 98 0.91 12.37 -8.42
C GLY A 98 1.74 11.09 -8.25
N PRO A 99 1.99 10.63 -7.02
CA PRO A 99 2.75 9.40 -6.79
C PRO A 99 1.95 8.17 -7.23
N GLN A 100 2.65 7.19 -7.81
CA GLN A 100 2.08 5.85 -8.03
C GLN A 100 1.63 5.25 -6.70
N PRO A 101 0.51 4.49 -6.67
CA PRO A 101 0.09 3.78 -5.47
C PRO A 101 1.18 2.79 -5.06
N LEU A 102 1.37 2.68 -3.75
CA LEU A 102 2.26 1.73 -3.09
C LEU A 102 1.46 0.85 -2.13
N ILE A 103 1.97 -0.34 -1.83
CA ILE A 103 1.32 -1.30 -0.93
C ILE A 103 1.67 -0.92 0.50
N LEU A 104 0.64 -0.63 1.30
CA LEU A 104 0.79 -0.46 2.74
C LEU A 104 0.12 -1.64 3.43
N ASP A 105 0.93 -2.46 4.10
CA ASP A 105 0.44 -3.57 4.92
C ASP A 105 1.05 -3.56 6.33
N ARG A 106 0.60 -4.53 7.14
CA ARG A 106 1.01 -4.65 8.53
C ARG A 106 2.52 -4.86 8.67
N VAL A 107 3.12 -5.65 7.77
CA VAL A 107 4.56 -5.94 7.82
C VAL A 107 5.34 -4.66 7.59
N LEU A 108 4.99 -3.92 6.54
CA LEU A 108 5.67 -2.68 6.20
C LEU A 108 5.49 -1.61 7.29
N SER A 109 4.26 -1.44 7.79
CA SER A 109 3.99 -0.49 8.88
C SER A 109 4.81 -0.81 10.14
N LEU A 110 4.88 -2.09 10.52
CA LEU A 110 5.69 -2.52 11.67
C LEU A 110 7.19 -2.38 11.44
N ARG A 111 7.67 -2.44 10.19
CA ARG A 111 9.08 -2.18 9.83
C ARG A 111 9.41 -0.68 9.89
N LEU A 112 8.50 0.18 9.46
CA LEU A 112 8.70 1.62 9.45
C LEU A 112 8.62 2.24 10.86
N ARG A 113 7.78 1.69 11.74
CA ARG A 113 7.59 2.19 13.10
C ARG A 113 8.90 2.39 13.89
N PRO A 114 9.78 1.38 14.08
CA PRO A 114 11.01 1.57 14.86
C PRO A 114 11.98 2.59 14.22
N LEU A 115 12.02 2.67 12.89
CA LEU A 115 12.84 3.66 12.18
C LEU A 115 12.33 5.08 12.47
N ALA A 116 11.02 5.30 12.39
CA ALA A 116 10.41 6.58 12.69
C ALA A 116 10.57 6.98 14.17
N VAL A 117 10.48 6.03 15.09
CA VAL A 117 10.75 6.28 16.52
C VAL A 117 12.20 6.72 16.74
N ALA A 118 13.17 6.07 16.11
CA ALA A 118 14.59 6.43 16.24
C ALA A 118 14.84 7.87 15.74
N VAL A 119 14.38 8.17 14.51
CA VAL A 119 14.51 9.52 13.91
C VAL A 119 13.77 10.57 14.74
N GLY A 120 12.58 10.25 15.23
CA GLY A 120 11.78 11.14 16.08
C GLY A 120 12.48 11.52 17.38
N ARG A 121 13.18 10.56 18.00
CA ARG A 121 14.00 10.78 19.20
C ARG A 121 15.24 11.61 18.91
N GLU A 122 15.98 11.27 17.86
CA GLU A 122 17.21 11.97 17.48
C GLU A 122 16.97 13.43 17.09
N SER A 123 15.88 13.70 16.38
CA SER A 123 15.49 15.05 15.95
C SER A 123 14.80 15.87 17.05
N GLY A 124 14.34 15.22 18.13
CA GLY A 124 13.52 15.84 19.17
C GLY A 124 12.07 16.14 18.75
N LEU A 125 11.64 15.70 17.56
CA LEU A 125 10.30 15.96 17.03
C LEU A 125 9.22 14.99 17.55
N ASP A 126 9.62 13.78 17.94
CA ASP A 126 8.74 12.76 18.52
C ASP A 126 9.51 11.97 19.60
N PRO A 127 9.88 12.63 20.72
CA PRO A 127 10.81 12.07 21.70
C PRO A 127 10.26 10.84 22.43
N ASP A 128 8.95 10.72 22.56
CA ASP A 128 8.29 9.55 23.18
C ASP A 128 7.88 8.48 22.15
N GLY A 129 7.90 8.79 20.86
CA GLY A 129 7.52 7.88 19.77
C GLY A 129 6.01 7.78 19.55
N THR A 130 5.21 8.64 20.18
CA THR A 130 3.74 8.59 20.11
C THR A 130 3.25 8.87 18.69
N VAL A 131 3.85 9.84 17.99
CA VAL A 131 3.47 10.16 16.61
C VAL A 131 3.81 9.00 15.69
N ALA A 132 5.01 8.43 15.80
CA ALA A 132 5.43 7.27 15.02
C ALA A 132 4.51 6.05 15.27
N ALA A 133 4.14 5.77 16.52
CA ALA A 133 3.20 4.70 16.85
C ALA A 133 1.82 4.92 16.22
N TRP A 134 1.34 6.16 16.19
CA TRP A 134 0.07 6.53 15.57
C TRP A 134 0.10 6.45 14.04
N VAL A 135 1.12 7.02 13.38
CA VAL A 135 1.25 7.01 11.91
C VAL A 135 1.38 5.56 11.43
N TRP A 136 2.26 4.80 12.07
CA TRP A 136 2.62 3.43 11.68
C TRP A 136 1.88 2.39 12.52
N ALA A 137 0.59 2.60 12.77
CA ALA A 137 -0.29 1.63 13.44
C ALA A 137 -0.34 0.29 12.68
N GLU A 138 -0.80 -0.79 13.31
CA GLU A 138 -0.82 -2.13 12.66
C GLU A 138 -1.92 -2.29 11.60
N TRP A 139 -2.91 -1.40 11.61
CA TRP A 139 -4.15 -1.47 10.84
C TRP A 139 -4.88 -0.12 10.85
N ASP A 140 -6.00 -0.05 10.14
CA ASP A 140 -6.90 1.12 10.04
C ASP A 140 -6.15 2.42 9.67
N TRP A 141 -5.29 2.34 8.66
CA TRP A 141 -4.65 3.54 8.11
C TRP A 141 -5.73 4.41 7.45
N THR A 142 -5.82 5.66 7.87
CA THR A 142 -6.69 6.63 7.22
C THR A 142 -6.08 7.08 5.89
N PRO A 143 -6.86 7.71 4.99
CA PRO A 143 -6.30 8.30 3.77
C PRO A 143 -5.13 9.26 4.04
N HIS A 144 -5.19 10.00 5.15
CA HIS A 144 -4.10 10.86 5.60
C HIS A 144 -2.83 10.06 5.96
N ARG A 145 -2.95 8.96 6.69
CA ARG A 145 -1.77 8.12 6.99
C ARG A 145 -1.18 7.49 5.73
N TYR A 146 -2.03 7.12 4.78
CA TYR A 146 -1.58 6.63 3.48
C TYR A 146 -0.84 7.72 2.68
N SER A 147 -1.31 8.97 2.69
CA SER A 147 -0.60 10.06 2.01
C SER A 147 0.76 10.38 2.65
N VAL A 148 0.86 10.27 3.98
CA VAL A 148 2.15 10.34 4.71
C VAL A 148 3.07 9.21 4.27
N TYR A 149 2.56 7.97 4.16
CA TYR A 149 3.33 6.84 3.66
C TYR A 149 3.88 7.07 2.25
N LEU A 150 3.04 7.47 1.28
CA LEU A 150 3.50 7.74 -0.09
C LEU A 150 4.55 8.86 -0.14
N SER A 151 4.33 9.93 0.64
CA SER A 151 5.25 11.06 0.71
C SER A 151 6.60 10.66 1.30
N PHE A 152 6.58 9.85 2.37
CA PHE A 152 7.77 9.29 2.99
C PHE A 152 8.56 8.44 1.99
N MET A 153 7.92 7.46 1.34
CA MET A 153 8.59 6.57 0.38
C MET A 153 9.23 7.36 -0.75
N ARG A 154 8.50 8.33 -1.33
CA ARG A 154 9.03 9.19 -2.39
C ARG A 154 10.19 10.08 -1.92
N ALA A 155 10.16 10.58 -0.69
CA ALA A 155 11.25 11.37 -0.13
C ALA A 155 12.48 10.51 0.14
N ALA A 156 12.30 9.35 0.76
CA ALA A 156 13.36 8.39 1.05
C ALA A 156 14.04 7.90 -0.24
N THR A 157 13.28 7.50 -1.26
CA THR A 157 13.84 7.10 -2.56
C THR A 157 14.66 8.22 -3.22
N ARG A 158 14.20 9.48 -3.15
CA ARG A 158 14.95 10.63 -3.68
C ARG A 158 16.26 10.87 -2.94
N GLN A 159 16.27 10.72 -1.62
CA GLN A 159 17.50 10.84 -0.83
C GLN A 159 18.46 9.69 -1.15
N LEU A 160 17.96 8.46 -1.23
CA LEU A 160 18.75 7.28 -1.57
C LEU A 160 19.36 7.35 -2.97
N ALA A 161 18.62 7.89 -3.94
CA ALA A 161 19.14 8.12 -5.30
C ALA A 161 20.33 9.09 -5.35
N GLY A 162 20.52 9.92 -4.31
CA GLY A 162 21.71 10.76 -4.13
C GLY A 162 22.93 10.01 -3.57
N THR A 163 22.78 8.73 -3.19
CA THR A 163 23.85 7.89 -2.63
C THR A 163 24.38 6.91 -3.67
N LYS A 164 25.62 6.43 -3.51
CA LYS A 164 26.19 5.36 -4.37
C LYS A 164 25.61 3.97 -4.09
N ALA A 165 24.81 3.83 -3.02
CA ALA A 165 24.28 2.54 -2.55
C ALA A 165 22.93 2.17 -3.17
N TRP A 166 22.29 3.09 -3.89
CA TRP A 166 20.97 2.89 -4.50
C TRP A 166 21.06 3.04 -6.01
N GLN A 167 20.30 2.23 -6.75
CA GLN A 167 20.32 2.30 -8.21
C GLN A 167 19.72 3.65 -8.68
N PRO A 168 20.41 4.39 -9.56
CA PRO A 168 19.87 5.62 -10.14
C PRO A 168 18.53 5.35 -10.85
N GLY A 169 17.51 6.14 -10.53
CA GLY A 169 16.17 5.98 -11.13
C GLY A 169 15.34 4.83 -10.57
N ALA A 170 15.81 4.14 -9.53
CA ALA A 170 15.02 3.12 -8.84
C ALA A 170 13.70 3.70 -8.31
N ALA A 171 12.60 3.06 -8.66
CA ALA A 171 11.27 3.49 -8.29
C ALA A 171 10.98 3.20 -6.79
N PRO A 172 10.03 3.93 -6.17
CA PRO A 172 9.69 3.75 -4.75
C PRO A 172 9.22 2.34 -4.36
N ASP A 173 8.72 1.55 -5.32
CA ASP A 173 8.34 0.14 -5.14
C ASP A 173 9.53 -0.77 -4.83
N LEU A 174 10.74 -0.45 -5.32
CA LEU A 174 11.96 -1.18 -4.94
C LEU A 174 12.34 -0.94 -3.49
N LEU A 175 12.12 0.28 -2.97
CA LEU A 175 12.32 0.59 -1.56
C LEU A 175 11.27 -0.13 -0.70
N GLU A 176 10.02 -0.13 -1.14
CA GLU A 176 8.94 -0.91 -0.49
C GLU A 176 9.33 -2.39 -0.39
N TYR A 177 9.79 -2.97 -1.50
CA TYR A 177 10.23 -4.37 -1.53
C TYR A 177 11.43 -4.64 -0.62
N ALA A 178 12.43 -3.76 -0.59
CA ALA A 178 13.59 -3.89 0.28
C ALA A 178 13.22 -3.85 1.78
N LEU A 179 12.29 -2.97 2.16
CA LEU A 179 11.76 -2.88 3.52
C LEU A 179 10.91 -4.11 3.89
N PHE A 180 10.07 -4.57 2.96
CA PHE A 180 9.22 -5.74 3.15
C PHE A 180 10.03 -7.02 3.33
N SER A 181 11.03 -7.25 2.47
CA SER A 181 11.89 -8.44 2.51
C SER A 181 12.86 -8.46 3.70
N GLY A 182 13.01 -7.34 4.41
CA GLY A 182 14.02 -7.20 5.47
C GLY A 182 15.44 -7.13 4.93
N ALA A 183 15.62 -6.96 3.62
CA ALA A 183 16.93 -6.72 3.01
C ALA A 183 17.51 -5.35 3.39
N TRP A 184 16.66 -4.43 3.87
CA TRP A 184 17.08 -3.16 4.43
C TRP A 184 17.32 -3.28 5.94
N THR A 185 18.59 -3.36 6.35
CA THR A 185 19.01 -3.11 7.74
C THR A 185 19.50 -1.68 7.85
N ALA A 186 18.88 -0.88 8.73
CA ALA A 186 19.41 0.43 9.09
C ALA A 186 20.69 0.21 9.91
N THR A 187 21.80 -0.01 9.20
CA THR A 187 23.15 0.05 9.74
C THR A 187 23.92 0.99 8.83
N GLY A 188 24.05 2.22 9.30
CA GLY A 188 24.78 3.32 8.72
C GLY A 188 24.67 4.51 9.66
#